data_AF-A0A2D5AGS7-F1
#
_entry.id   AF-A0A2D5AGS7-F1
#
_cell.length_a   1.000
_cell.length_b   1.000
_cell.length_c   1.000
_cell.angle_alpha   90.00
_cell.angle_beta   90.00
_cell.angle_gamma   90.00
#
_symmetry.space_group_name_H-M   'P 1'
#
loop_
_entity.id
_entity.type
_entity.pdbx_description
1 polymer ?
#
loop_
_entity_poly.entity_id
_entity_poly.type
_entity_poly.pdbx_seq_one_letter_code
_entity_poly.pdbx_strand_id
1 'polypeptide(L)'
;MHVAALLLWGPWCWTCWTCAGAPDWPAQGEAHARWVRQAIEWRMNIGLNDCTDIVPALDAWTLEWLSESDQIHVEVNTADWPFLAYVPELQSVLIQRLAYDQLSFQTSTQADIVRDVRFVAKRSEGLWDDALKRAFDNAEGLAKRRDSAR
;
A
#
# COMPACT_ATOMS: atom_id res chain seq x y z
N MET A 1 16.72 51.59 9.53
CA MET A 1 15.77 50.46 9.68
C MET A 1 16.18 49.40 8.69
N HIS A 2 16.87 48.36 9.17
CA HIS A 2 17.46 47.32 8.34
C HIS A 2 16.41 46.23 8.07
N VAL A 3 16.01 46.07 6.81
CA VAL A 3 15.32 44.86 6.36
C VAL A 3 16.41 43.90 5.91
N ALA A 4 16.93 43.13 6.86
CA ALA A 4 17.91 42.10 6.59
C ALA A 4 17.19 40.81 6.13
N ALA A 5 17.62 40.36 4.97
CA ALA A 5 17.43 39.04 4.39
C ALA A 5 17.25 37.92 5.42
N LEU A 6 16.14 37.19 5.32
CA LEU A 6 16.02 35.81 5.78
C LEU A 6 15.67 34.93 4.58
N LEU A 7 16.65 34.80 3.69
CA LEU A 7 16.85 33.60 2.88
C LEU A 7 17.30 32.48 3.85
N LEU A 8 16.36 31.95 4.62
CA LEU A 8 16.54 30.70 5.35
C LEU A 8 15.97 29.61 4.48
N TRP A 9 16.88 28.87 3.87
CA TRP A 9 16.62 27.61 3.18
C TRP A 9 15.87 26.70 4.16
N GLY A 10 14.58 26.53 3.94
CA GLY A 10 13.75 25.56 4.67
C GLY A 10 14.37 24.17 4.54
N PRO A 11 14.22 23.30 5.55
CA PRO A 11 14.77 21.96 5.50
C PRO A 11 14.25 21.31 4.23
N TRP A 12 15.14 20.79 3.39
CA TRP A 12 14.77 20.02 2.22
C TRP A 12 13.68 19.04 2.60
N CYS A 13 12.48 19.25 2.07
CA CYS A 13 11.27 18.56 2.48
C CYS A 13 11.27 17.15 1.89
N TRP A 14 12.11 16.26 2.41
CA TRP A 14 12.19 14.87 1.95
C TRP A 14 10.84 14.16 2.15
N THR A 15 10.10 14.57 3.19
CA THR A 15 8.70 14.16 3.45
C THR A 15 7.71 14.68 2.39
N CYS A 16 7.92 15.88 1.83
CA CYS A 16 7.12 16.36 0.71
C CYS A 16 7.33 15.52 -0.56
N TRP A 17 8.52 14.90 -0.72
CA TRP A 17 8.82 14.08 -1.90
C TRP A 17 8.34 12.64 -1.75
N THR A 18 8.46 12.05 -0.54
CA THR A 18 7.97 10.69 -0.26
C THR A 18 6.45 10.61 -0.29
N CYS A 19 5.76 11.64 0.21
CA CYS A 19 4.29 11.69 0.21
C CYS A 19 3.68 12.39 -1.01
N ALA A 20 4.51 12.77 -1.98
CA ALA A 20 4.04 13.41 -3.21
C ALA A 20 3.05 12.53 -3.96
N GLY A 21 2.07 13.17 -4.62
CA GLY A 21 1.10 12.47 -5.45
C GLY A 21 0.02 11.69 -4.68
N ALA A 22 -0.07 11.87 -3.36
CA ALA A 22 -1.23 11.41 -2.61
C ALA A 22 -2.50 12.04 -3.22
N PRO A 23 -3.60 11.30 -3.37
CA PRO A 23 -4.82 11.86 -3.90
C PRO A 23 -5.36 12.93 -2.95
N ASP A 24 -5.94 13.99 -3.51
CA ASP A 24 -6.72 14.94 -2.72
C ASP A 24 -7.85 14.20 -1.99
N TRP A 25 -8.14 14.60 -0.74
CA TRP A 25 -9.29 14.09 0.00
C TRP A 25 -10.59 14.39 -0.78
N PRO A 26 -11.57 13.48 -0.77
CA PRO A 26 -12.80 13.67 -1.55
C PRO A 26 -13.58 14.89 -1.04
N ALA A 27 -14.03 15.74 -1.96
CA ALA A 27 -14.55 17.08 -1.67
C ALA A 27 -15.80 17.12 -0.77
N GLN A 28 -16.54 16.01 -0.63
CA GLN A 28 -17.72 15.89 0.23
C GLN A 28 -17.47 14.99 1.46
N GLY A 29 -16.23 14.56 1.69
CA GLY A 29 -15.90 13.62 2.76
C GLY A 29 -16.40 12.20 2.51
N GLU A 30 -16.85 11.89 1.29
CA GLU A 30 -17.34 10.56 0.93
C GLU A 30 -16.38 9.88 -0.05
N ALA A 31 -15.85 8.72 0.34
CA ALA A 31 -15.05 7.89 -0.54
C ALA A 31 -15.92 7.30 -1.66
N HIS A 32 -15.40 7.31 -2.88
CA HIS A 32 -16.05 6.69 -4.05
C HIS A 32 -15.05 5.85 -4.84
N ALA A 33 -15.53 4.90 -5.65
CA ALA A 33 -14.69 3.91 -6.34
C ALA A 33 -13.46 4.51 -7.07
N ARG A 34 -13.63 5.64 -7.77
CA ARG A 34 -12.51 6.34 -8.44
C ARG A 34 -11.42 6.81 -7.48
N TRP A 35 -11.81 7.39 -6.35
CA TRP A 35 -10.87 7.89 -5.35
C TRP A 35 -10.19 6.72 -4.65
N VAL A 36 -10.94 5.69 -4.27
CA VAL A 36 -10.39 4.46 -3.66
C VAL A 36 -9.35 3.82 -4.56
N ARG A 37 -9.63 3.70 -5.87
CA ARG A 37 -8.65 3.20 -6.84
C ARG A 37 -7.36 4.01 -6.85
N GLN A 38 -7.44 5.34 -6.90
CA GLN A 38 -6.27 6.23 -6.89
C GLN A 38 -5.50 6.17 -5.56
N ALA A 39 -6.23 6.10 -4.45
CA ALA A 39 -5.67 5.97 -3.11
C ALA A 39 -4.88 4.67 -2.98
N ILE A 40 -5.45 3.55 -3.40
CA ILE A 40 -4.77 2.25 -3.37
C ILE A 40 -3.56 2.24 -4.33
N GLU A 41 -3.69 2.79 -5.53
CA GLU A 41 -2.58 2.92 -6.49
C GLU A 41 -1.39 3.67 -5.89
N TRP A 42 -1.65 4.81 -5.26
CA TRP A 42 -0.63 5.57 -4.55
C TRP A 42 -0.06 4.76 -3.38
N ARG A 43 -0.93 4.12 -2.59
CA ARG A 43 -0.56 3.38 -1.38
C ARG A 43 0.42 2.24 -1.62
N MET A 44 0.39 1.61 -2.80
CA MET A 44 1.35 0.56 -3.19
C MET A 44 2.79 1.06 -3.34
N ASN A 45 3.00 2.38 -3.37
CA ASN A 45 4.32 2.99 -3.52
C ASN A 45 4.91 3.52 -2.21
N ILE A 46 4.18 3.38 -1.09
CA ILE A 46 4.46 4.06 0.18
C ILE A 46 4.62 3.03 1.29
N GLY A 47 5.68 3.15 2.11
CA GLY A 47 5.88 2.30 3.28
C GLY A 47 4.81 2.56 4.37
N LEU A 48 4.60 1.60 5.27
CA LEU A 48 3.61 1.73 6.36
C LEU A 48 3.83 2.99 7.22
N ASN A 49 5.09 3.41 7.37
CA ASN A 49 5.51 4.51 8.25
C ASN A 49 5.99 5.77 7.49
N ASP A 50 5.98 5.80 6.15
CA ASP A 50 6.55 6.90 5.34
C ASP A 50 5.77 8.22 5.46
N CYS A 51 4.43 8.13 5.57
CA CYS A 51 3.51 9.27 5.58
C CYS A 51 2.51 9.11 6.73
N THR A 52 2.98 9.30 7.96
CA THR A 52 2.27 8.95 9.21
C THR A 52 0.91 9.59 9.38
N ASP A 53 0.68 10.76 8.78
CA ASP A 53 -0.60 11.47 8.86
C ASP A 53 -1.57 11.10 7.73
N ILE A 54 -1.07 10.48 6.65
CA ILE A 54 -1.84 10.18 5.43
C ILE A 54 -2.18 8.70 5.35
N VAL A 55 -1.18 7.82 5.53
CA VAL A 55 -1.32 6.37 5.35
C VAL A 55 -2.42 5.79 6.25
N PRO A 56 -2.47 6.07 7.56
CA PRO A 56 -3.52 5.50 8.41
C PRO A 56 -4.93 5.96 8.02
N ALA A 57 -5.10 7.22 7.67
CA ALA A 57 -6.40 7.76 7.24
C ALA A 57 -6.84 7.17 5.89
N LEU A 58 -5.91 7.07 4.93
CA LEU A 58 -6.15 6.47 3.62
C LEU A 58 -6.47 4.98 3.75
N ASP A 59 -5.72 4.24 4.58
CA ASP A 59 -5.98 2.82 4.84
C ASP A 59 -7.35 2.62 5.48
N ALA A 60 -7.73 3.43 6.47
CA ALA A 60 -9.04 3.35 7.09
C ALA A 60 -10.18 3.58 6.09
N TRP A 61 -10.13 4.67 5.31
CA TRP A 61 -11.20 5.05 4.39
C TRP A 61 -11.34 4.07 3.22
N THR A 62 -10.22 3.58 2.69
CA THR A 62 -10.26 2.60 1.61
C THR A 62 -10.78 1.25 2.09
N LEU A 63 -10.38 0.80 3.29
CA LEU A 63 -10.87 -0.46 3.85
C LEU A 63 -12.35 -0.38 4.27
N GLU A 64 -12.79 0.74 4.83
CA GLU A 64 -14.21 1.00 5.13
C GLU A 64 -15.04 0.91 3.86
N TRP A 65 -14.67 1.67 2.82
CA TRP A 65 -15.38 1.65 1.54
C TRP A 65 -15.41 0.26 0.91
N LEU A 66 -14.28 -0.47 0.96
CA LEU A 66 -14.22 -1.85 0.47
C LEU A 66 -15.12 -2.80 1.27
N SER A 67 -15.24 -2.61 2.57
CA SER A 67 -16.08 -3.44 3.45
C SER A 67 -17.58 -3.27 3.20
N GLU A 68 -17.98 -2.10 2.70
CA GLU A 68 -19.36 -1.76 2.36
C GLU A 68 -19.72 -2.07 0.90
N SER A 69 -18.72 -2.41 0.07
CA SER A 69 -18.92 -2.68 -1.35
C SER A 69 -19.64 -4.01 -1.58
N ASP A 70 -20.69 -3.98 -2.38
CA ASP A 70 -21.40 -5.17 -2.88
C ASP A 70 -20.73 -5.81 -4.11
N GLN A 71 -19.80 -5.09 -4.75
CA GLN A 71 -19.17 -5.47 -6.01
C GLN A 71 -17.75 -6.00 -5.85
N ILE A 72 -17.04 -5.57 -4.82
CA ILE A 72 -15.64 -5.95 -4.59
C ILE A 72 -15.58 -7.00 -3.50
N HIS A 73 -15.10 -8.20 -3.85
CA HIS A 73 -14.93 -9.27 -2.89
C HIS A 73 -13.46 -9.70 -2.82
N VAL A 74 -12.83 -9.53 -1.66
CA VAL A 74 -11.45 -9.92 -1.43
C VAL A 74 -11.42 -11.10 -0.46
N GLU A 75 -11.01 -12.25 -0.96
CA GLU A 75 -10.76 -13.44 -0.14
C GLU A 75 -9.27 -13.59 0.13
N VAL A 76 -8.90 -13.72 1.42
CA VAL A 76 -7.52 -13.92 1.84
C VAL A 76 -7.41 -15.25 2.58
N ASN A 77 -6.80 -16.24 1.92
CA ASN A 77 -6.31 -17.42 2.61
C ASN A 77 -4.87 -17.17 3.08
N THR A 78 -4.66 -17.01 4.38
CA THR A 78 -3.36 -16.67 4.96
C THR A 78 -2.25 -17.68 4.66
N ALA A 79 -2.60 -18.94 4.38
CA ALA A 79 -1.63 -19.96 3.97
C ALA A 79 -0.93 -19.62 2.64
N ASP A 80 -1.58 -18.82 1.79
CA ASP A 80 -1.04 -18.36 0.51
C ASP A 80 -0.08 -17.17 0.66
N TRP A 81 -0.03 -16.56 1.85
CA TRP A 81 0.65 -15.28 2.12
C TRP A 81 1.52 -15.37 3.40
N PRO A 82 2.59 -16.19 3.41
CA PRO A 82 3.33 -16.52 4.63
C PRO A 82 4.02 -15.33 5.31
N PHE A 83 4.21 -14.20 4.63
CA PHE A 83 4.74 -12.98 5.25
C PHE A 83 3.79 -12.38 6.30
N LEU A 84 2.49 -12.66 6.24
CA LEU A 84 1.51 -12.18 7.22
C LEU A 84 1.72 -12.79 8.62
N ALA A 85 2.38 -13.95 8.71
CA ALA A 85 2.72 -14.54 10.01
C ALA A 85 3.85 -13.76 10.73
N TYR A 86 4.62 -12.95 10.00
CA TYR A 86 5.72 -12.16 10.53
C TYR A 86 5.33 -10.70 10.73
N VAL A 87 4.57 -10.14 9.78
CA VAL A 87 4.07 -8.75 9.82
C VAL A 87 2.59 -8.76 9.45
N PRO A 88 1.69 -8.98 10.42
CA PRO A 88 0.24 -8.96 10.20
C PRO A 88 -0.27 -7.62 9.66
N GLU A 89 0.43 -6.52 9.93
CA GLU A 89 0.10 -5.16 9.49
C GLU A 89 0.10 -5.04 7.95
N LEU A 90 0.79 -5.93 7.23
CA LEU A 90 0.74 -5.98 5.76
C LEU A 90 -0.58 -6.52 5.21
N GLN A 91 -1.49 -7.01 6.06
CA GLN A 91 -2.79 -7.50 5.62
C GLN A 91 -3.63 -6.40 4.96
N SER A 92 -3.61 -5.16 5.47
CA SER A 92 -4.32 -4.03 4.84
C SER A 92 -3.81 -3.80 3.42
N VAL A 93 -2.49 -3.76 3.25
CA VAL A 93 -1.80 -3.60 1.97
C VAL A 93 -2.19 -4.72 1.00
N LEU A 94 -2.20 -5.97 1.47
CA LEU A 94 -2.60 -7.11 0.65
C LEU A 94 -4.06 -7.00 0.20
N ILE A 95 -4.98 -6.68 1.12
CA ILE A 95 -6.41 -6.53 0.81
C ILE A 95 -6.62 -5.44 -0.23
N GLN A 96 -6.04 -4.26 -0.01
CA GLN A 96 -6.09 -3.16 -0.93
C GLN A 96 -5.51 -3.55 -2.30
N ARG A 97 -4.36 -4.22 -2.33
CA ARG A 97 -3.74 -4.64 -3.59
C ARG A 97 -4.59 -5.62 -4.39
N LEU A 98 -5.26 -6.56 -3.71
CA LEU A 98 -6.20 -7.49 -4.33
C LEU A 98 -7.45 -6.78 -4.86
N ALA A 99 -7.99 -5.83 -4.08
CA ALA A 99 -9.11 -5.00 -4.51
C ALA A 99 -8.75 -4.11 -5.71
N TYR A 100 -7.49 -3.66 -5.81
CA TYR A 100 -7.02 -2.80 -6.89
C TYR A 100 -7.24 -3.42 -8.29
N ASP A 101 -7.01 -4.72 -8.42
CA ASP A 101 -7.22 -5.45 -9.69
C ASP A 101 -8.68 -5.37 -10.13
N GLN A 102 -9.61 -5.60 -9.21
CA GLN A 102 -11.05 -5.52 -9.49
C GLN A 102 -11.48 -4.09 -9.84
N LEU A 103 -11.01 -3.09 -9.07
CA LEU A 103 -11.27 -1.68 -9.32
C LEU A 103 -10.69 -1.17 -10.65
N SER A 104 -9.64 -1.82 -11.15
CA SER A 104 -8.92 -1.42 -12.36
C SER A 104 -9.21 -2.32 -13.56
N PHE A 105 -10.07 -3.33 -13.41
CA PHE A 105 -10.33 -4.37 -14.42
C PHE A 105 -9.04 -5.03 -14.93
N GLN A 106 -8.10 -5.26 -14.02
CA GLN A 106 -6.82 -5.91 -14.28
C GLN A 106 -6.82 -7.33 -13.70
N THR A 107 -5.88 -8.14 -14.16
CA THR A 107 -5.66 -9.49 -13.63
C THR A 107 -4.17 -9.67 -13.41
N SER A 108 -3.73 -9.38 -12.19
CA SER A 108 -2.35 -9.60 -11.78
C SER A 108 -2.13 -11.07 -11.46
N THR A 109 -0.91 -11.56 -11.69
CA THR A 109 -0.50 -12.86 -11.16
C THR A 109 -0.33 -12.78 -9.65
N GLN A 110 -0.35 -13.93 -8.96
CA GLN A 110 -0.06 -13.91 -7.53
C GLN A 110 1.37 -13.40 -7.27
N ALA A 111 2.32 -13.70 -8.15
CA ALA A 111 3.69 -13.22 -8.05
C ALA A 111 3.78 -11.69 -8.15
N ASP A 112 2.97 -11.06 -9.01
CA ASP A 112 2.88 -9.59 -9.09
C ASP A 112 2.39 -8.98 -7.77
N ILE A 113 1.34 -9.56 -7.17
CA ILE A 113 0.79 -9.09 -5.89
C ILE A 113 1.83 -9.23 -4.77
N VAL A 114 2.55 -10.36 -4.69
CA VAL A 114 3.62 -10.56 -3.71
C VAL A 114 4.71 -9.50 -3.88
N ARG A 115 5.11 -9.19 -5.11
CA ARG A 115 6.15 -8.18 -5.39
C ARG A 115 5.72 -6.79 -4.91
N ASP A 116 4.47 -6.41 -5.12
CA ASP A 116 3.97 -5.09 -4.76
C ASP A 116 3.88 -4.94 -3.22
N VAL A 117 3.38 -5.96 -2.51
CA VAL A 117 3.37 -5.96 -1.03
C VAL A 117 4.81 -5.99 -0.47
N ARG A 118 5.72 -6.72 -1.12
CA ARG A 118 7.16 -6.74 -0.77
C ARG A 118 7.79 -5.36 -0.91
N PHE A 119 7.40 -4.60 -1.93
CA PHE A 119 7.89 -3.24 -2.13
C PHE A 119 7.51 -2.34 -0.96
N VAL A 120 6.24 -2.36 -0.55
CA VAL A 120 5.74 -1.63 0.63
C VAL A 120 6.49 -2.04 1.90
N ALA A 121 6.68 -3.35 2.13
CA ALA A 121 7.40 -3.87 3.28
C ALA A 121 8.86 -3.36 3.33
N LYS A 122 9.57 -3.36 2.19
CA LYS A 122 10.95 -2.86 2.09
C LYS A 122 11.09 -1.36 2.38
N ARG A 123 10.06 -0.59 2.07
CA ARG A 123 10.01 0.85 2.36
C ARG A 123 9.64 1.17 3.79
N SER A 124 9.03 0.22 4.49
CA SER A 124 8.54 0.43 5.84
C SER A 124 9.69 0.35 6.83
N GLU A 125 10.04 1.50 7.41
CA GLU A 125 11.12 1.60 8.39
C GLU A 125 10.91 0.63 9.55
N GLY A 126 11.98 -0.08 9.93
CA GLY A 126 11.99 -1.02 11.05
C GLY A 126 11.35 -2.38 10.79
N LEU A 127 10.73 -2.62 9.62
CA LEU A 127 10.08 -3.90 9.32
C LEU A 127 10.97 -4.89 8.57
N TRP A 128 11.93 -4.41 7.77
CA TRP A 128 12.65 -5.26 6.83
C TRP A 128 13.84 -5.99 7.46
N ASP A 129 13.65 -7.27 7.82
CA ASP A 129 14.68 -8.17 8.33
C ASP A 129 14.85 -9.45 7.48
N ASP A 130 15.80 -10.31 7.87
CA ASP A 130 16.08 -11.58 7.18
C ASP A 130 14.96 -12.62 7.32
N ALA A 131 14.13 -12.55 8.36
CA ALA A 131 13.01 -13.46 8.55
C ALA A 131 11.89 -13.09 7.58
N LEU A 132 11.51 -11.81 7.52
CA LEU A 132 10.52 -11.28 6.60
C LEU A 132 10.97 -11.45 5.15
N LYS A 133 12.24 -11.20 4.84
CA LYS A 133 12.81 -11.44 3.51
C LYS A 133 12.59 -12.89 3.05
N ARG A 134 12.92 -13.87 3.90
CA ARG A 134 12.70 -15.30 3.62
C ARG A 134 11.23 -15.65 3.47
N ALA A 135 10.36 -15.03 4.28
CA ALA A 135 8.92 -15.22 4.14
C ALA A 135 8.39 -14.73 2.78
N PHE A 136 8.88 -13.59 2.29
CA PHE A 136 8.57 -13.10 0.94
C PHE A 136 9.16 -13.99 -0.16
N ASP A 137 10.39 -14.49 -0.02
CA ASP A 137 10.98 -15.42 -0.99
C ASP A 137 10.17 -16.72 -1.09
N ASN A 138 9.69 -17.24 0.05
CA ASN A 138 8.80 -18.39 0.10
C ASN A 138 7.44 -18.10 -0.56
N ALA A 139 6.84 -16.94 -0.26
CA ALA A 139 5.58 -16.50 -0.87
C ALA A 139 5.70 -16.39 -2.39
N GLU A 140 6.78 -15.80 -2.88
CA GLU A 140 7.04 -15.65 -4.32
C GLU A 140 7.24 -17.01 -5.00
N GLY A 141 7.94 -17.94 -4.34
CA GLY A 141 8.09 -19.31 -4.82
C GLY A 141 6.77 -20.08 -4.88
N LEU A 142 5.88 -19.92 -3.89
CA LEU A 142 4.53 -20.49 -3.89
C LEU A 142 3.67 -19.89 -4.99
N ALA A 143 3.68 -18.56 -5.12
CA ALA A 143 2.93 -17.81 -6.12
C ALA A 143 3.31 -18.26 -7.54
N LYS A 144 4.61 -18.28 -7.88
CA LYS A 144 5.08 -18.73 -9.21
C LYS A 144 4.63 -20.14 -9.57
N ARG A 145 4.61 -21.06 -8.60
CA ARG A 145 4.13 -22.44 -8.83
C ARG A 145 2.64 -22.48 -9.14
N ARG A 146 1.82 -21.67 -8.46
CA ARG A 146 0.37 -21.58 -8.71
C ARG A 146 0.06 -20.89 -10.02
N ASP A 147 0.74 -19.78 -10.30
CA ASP A 147 0.60 -19.03 -11.55
C ASP A 147 0.95 -19.91 -12.76
N SER A 148 1.94 -20.80 -12.64
CA SER A 148 2.30 -21.76 -13.71
C SER A 148 1.33 -22.93 -13.88
N ALA A 149 0.46 -23.18 -12.91
CA ALA A 149 -0.49 -24.29 -12.90
C ALA A 149 -1.88 -23.90 -13.41
N ARG A 150 -2.10 -22.62 -13.72
CA ARG A 150 -3.37 -22.05 -14.20
C ARG A 150 -3.32 -21.83 -15.71
#